data_AF-A0A542M9X1-F1
#
_entry.id   AF-A0A542M9X1-F1
#
_cell.length_a   1.000
_cell.length_b   1.000
_cell.length_c   1.000
_cell.angle_alpha   90.00
_cell.angle_beta   90.00
_cell.angle_gamma   90.00
#
_symmetry.space_group_name_H-M   'P 1'
#
loop_
_entity.id
_entity.type
_entity.pdbx_description
1 polymer ?
#
loop_
_entity_poly.entity_id
_entity_poly.type
_entity_poly.pdbx_seq_one_letter_code
_entity_poly.pdbx_strand_id
1 'polypeptide(L)'
;MGIELAGLIQADLAALTNDASRLAVAPSIDAAQLGQANANGGTSFTQSMKDAIAGVDQEQRVAGDKMAAVDSGKSDDLVGAMLSSQQANLSFSMLMQVRNKVMGAVDELLKLPV
;
A
#
# COMPACT_ATOMS: atom_id res chain seq x y z
N MET A 1 -27.14 23.59 29.33
CA MET A 1 -25.86 23.49 28.61
C MET A 1 -25.44 22.02 28.40
N GLY A 2 -26.36 21.12 28.01
CA GLY A 2 -26.08 19.67 27.89
C GLY A 2 -26.40 19.07 26.52
N ILE A 3 -26.72 19.92 25.54
CA ILE A 3 -27.19 19.53 24.19
C ILE A 3 -26.15 19.77 23.10
N GLU A 4 -25.07 20.50 23.40
CA GLU A 4 -24.01 20.80 22.40
C GLU A 4 -22.92 19.72 22.35
N LEU A 5 -22.74 18.96 23.43
CA LEU A 5 -21.76 17.87 23.50
C LEU A 5 -22.18 16.64 22.68
N ALA A 6 -23.49 16.36 22.58
CA ALA A 6 -24.01 15.26 21.77
C ALA A 6 -23.85 15.53 20.26
N GLY A 7 -23.99 16.80 19.84
CA GLY A 7 -23.78 17.20 18.44
C GLY A 7 -22.32 17.07 17.99
N LEU A 8 -21.36 17.36 18.88
CA LEU A 8 -19.93 17.26 18.59
C LEU A 8 -19.46 15.80 18.41
N ILE A 9 -19.98 14.86 19.22
CA ILE A 9 -19.63 13.43 19.10
C ILE A 9 -20.22 12.82 17.82
N GLN A 10 -21.41 13.26 17.41
CA GLN A 10 -22.05 12.76 16.20
C GLN A 10 -21.38 13.29 14.92
N ALA A 11 -20.83 14.51 14.97
CA ALA A 11 -20.01 15.06 13.90
C ALA A 11 -18.67 14.32 13.76
N ASP A 12 -18.04 13.95 14.88
CA ASP A 12 -16.76 13.22 14.90
C ASP A 12 -16.88 11.80 14.32
N LEU A 13 -17.96 11.10 14.66
CA LEU A 13 -18.25 9.75 14.13
C LEU A 13 -18.50 9.74 12.61
N ALA A 14 -19.14 10.79 12.10
CA ALA A 14 -19.34 10.95 10.65
C ALA A 14 -18.01 11.22 9.93
N ALA A 15 -17.09 11.98 10.54
CA ALA A 15 -15.77 12.24 10.00
C ALA A 15 -14.92 10.95 9.92
N LEU A 16 -14.87 10.15 10.99
CA LEU A 16 -14.13 8.87 10.99
C LEU A 16 -14.65 7.89 9.93
N THR A 17 -15.98 7.84 9.72
CA THR A 17 -16.59 6.95 8.72
C THR A 17 -16.22 7.38 7.29
N ASN A 18 -16.11 8.69 7.05
CA ASN A 18 -15.68 9.21 5.76
C ASN A 18 -14.20 8.88 5.50
N ASP A 19 -13.33 9.10 6.49
CA ASP A 19 -11.91 8.80 6.40
C ASP A 19 -11.66 7.30 6.14
N ALA A 20 -12.35 6.41 6.87
CA ALA A 20 -12.27 4.98 6.67
C ALA A 20 -12.69 4.54 5.25
N SER A 21 -13.70 5.21 4.68
CA SER A 21 -14.15 4.97 3.30
C SER A 21 -13.11 5.42 2.27
N ARG A 22 -12.35 6.48 2.54
CA ARG A 22 -11.27 6.97 1.66
C ARG A 22 -10.04 6.07 1.70
N LEU A 23 -9.74 5.44 2.83
CA LEU A 23 -8.71 4.42 2.96
C LEU A 23 -9.08 3.11 2.24
N ALA A 24 -10.37 2.79 2.14
CA ALA A 24 -10.87 1.62 1.42
C ALA A 24 -10.91 1.81 -0.11
N VAL A 25 -10.96 3.05 -0.59
CA VAL A 25 -10.81 3.39 -2.01
C VAL A 25 -9.31 3.47 -2.32
N ALA A 26 -8.66 2.30 -2.34
CA ALA A 26 -7.34 2.19 -2.96
C ALA A 26 -7.45 2.65 -4.43
N PRO A 27 -6.53 3.48 -4.95
CA PRO A 27 -6.50 3.79 -6.36
C PRO A 27 -6.30 2.48 -7.13
N SER A 28 -7.32 2.06 -7.87
CA SER A 28 -7.19 0.97 -8.83
C SER A 28 -6.20 1.43 -9.89
N ILE A 29 -4.97 0.92 -9.84
CA ILE A 29 -3.98 1.16 -10.88
C ILE A 29 -4.50 0.46 -12.14
N ASP A 30 -5.01 1.26 -13.07
CA ASP A 30 -5.46 0.81 -14.38
C ASP A 30 -4.24 0.36 -15.21
N ALA A 31 -4.18 -0.93 -15.49
CA ALA A 31 -3.10 -1.56 -16.26
C ALA A 31 -2.98 -0.96 -17.68
N ALA A 32 -4.05 -0.37 -18.21
CA ALA A 32 -4.06 0.31 -19.50
C ALA A 32 -3.13 1.54 -19.54
N GLN A 33 -2.96 2.24 -18.42
CA GLN A 33 -2.14 3.46 -18.36
C GLN A 33 -0.63 3.14 -18.26
N LEU A 34 -0.28 1.95 -17.74
CA LEU A 34 1.10 1.45 -17.70
C LEU A 34 1.62 1.03 -19.09
N GLY A 35 0.74 0.68 -20.03
CA GLY A 35 1.11 0.27 -21.39
C GLY A 35 1.62 1.41 -22.27
N GLN A 36 1.13 2.64 -22.07
CA GLN A 36 1.50 3.80 -22.88
C GLN A 36 2.86 4.42 -22.52
N ALA A 37 3.40 4.12 -21.33
CA ALA A 37 4.73 4.59 -20.91
C ALA A 37 5.90 3.87 -21.60
N ASN A 38 5.66 2.71 -22.24
CA ASN A 38 6.72 1.88 -22.84
C ASN A 38 7.09 2.23 -24.29
N ALA A 39 6.39 3.16 -24.95
CA ALA A 39 6.66 3.51 -26.35
C ALA A 39 7.91 4.40 -26.56
N ASN A 40 8.41 5.05 -25.50
CA ASN A 40 9.52 6.02 -25.57
C ASN A 40 10.64 5.69 -24.58
N GLY A 41 11.34 4.56 -24.76
CA GLY A 41 12.62 4.29 -24.07
C GLY A 41 12.62 4.37 -22.54
N GLY A 42 11.45 4.30 -21.90
CA GLY A 42 11.30 4.36 -20.45
C GLY A 42 11.70 3.04 -19.77
N THR A 43 12.01 3.13 -18.48
CA THR A 43 12.31 2.01 -17.59
C THR A 43 11.41 0.81 -17.87
N SER A 44 12.03 -0.34 -18.17
CA SER A 44 11.27 -1.56 -18.50
C SER A 44 10.38 -1.96 -17.33
N PHE A 45 9.20 -2.50 -17.62
CA PHE A 45 8.29 -3.01 -16.59
C PHE A 45 9.01 -3.97 -15.60
N THR A 46 9.89 -4.83 -16.10
CA THR A 46 10.71 -5.73 -15.29
C THR A 46 11.62 -4.99 -14.31
N GLN A 47 12.20 -3.86 -14.74
CA GLN A 47 13.03 -3.03 -13.87
C GLN A 47 12.17 -2.37 -12.79
N SER A 48 11.03 -1.78 -13.15
CA SER A 48 10.09 -1.19 -12.17
C SER A 48 9.59 -2.23 -11.16
N MET A 49 9.30 -3.47 -11.60
CA MET A 49 8.91 -4.57 -10.71
C MET A 49 10.04 -4.96 -9.75
N LYS A 50 11.29 -5.04 -10.25
CA LYS A 50 12.47 -5.33 -9.40
C LYS A 50 12.66 -4.24 -8.34
N ASP A 51 12.54 -2.98 -8.75
CA ASP A 51 12.69 -1.84 -7.86
C ASP A 51 11.57 -1.83 -6.81
N ALA A 52 10.33 -2.17 -7.19
CA ALA A 52 9.22 -2.28 -6.26
C ALA A 52 9.41 -3.41 -5.24
N ILE A 53 9.90 -4.58 -5.67
CA ILE A 53 10.23 -5.70 -4.76
C ILE A 53 11.33 -5.28 -3.78
N ALA A 54 12.41 -4.66 -4.27
CA ALA A 54 13.49 -4.17 -3.42
C ALA A 54 13.02 -3.08 -2.44
N GLY A 55 12.09 -2.22 -2.88
CA GLY A 55 11.46 -1.21 -2.03
C GLY A 55 10.70 -1.82 -0.87
N VAL A 56 9.81 -2.79 -1.11
CA VAL A 56 9.03 -3.43 -0.05
C VAL A 56 9.90 -4.25 0.91
N ASP A 57 10.89 -4.95 0.40
CA ASP A 57 11.88 -5.67 1.20
C ASP A 57 12.65 -4.71 2.13
N GLN A 58 12.98 -3.51 1.64
CA GLN A 58 13.57 -2.46 2.47
C GLN A 58 12.60 -1.92 3.52
N GLU A 59 11.33 -1.67 3.16
CA GLU A 59 10.30 -1.23 4.11
C GLU A 59 10.06 -2.27 5.23
N GLN A 60 10.05 -3.56 4.88
CA GLN A 60 9.92 -4.65 5.85
C GLN A 60 11.10 -4.70 6.82
N ARG A 61 12.34 -4.54 6.33
CA ARG A 61 13.53 -4.45 7.21
C ARG A 61 13.45 -3.27 8.16
N VAL A 62 13.16 -2.07 7.64
CA VAL A 62 13.07 -0.85 8.45
C VAL A 62 11.98 -0.98 9.52
N ALA A 63 10.82 -1.54 9.17
CA ALA A 63 9.76 -1.81 10.13
C ALA A 63 10.20 -2.79 11.24
N GLY A 64 10.88 -3.88 10.84
CA GLY A 64 11.45 -4.86 11.76
C GLY A 64 12.48 -4.26 12.72
N ASP A 65 13.40 -3.46 12.19
CA ASP A 65 14.43 -2.77 12.97
C ASP A 65 13.82 -1.78 13.96
N LYS A 66 12.80 -1.03 13.54
CA LYS A 66 12.07 -0.11 14.43
C LYS A 66 11.33 -0.86 15.54
N MET A 67 10.64 -1.94 15.22
CA MET A 67 9.98 -2.77 16.23
C MET A 67 10.99 -3.37 17.22
N ALA A 68 12.11 -3.90 16.73
CA ALA A 68 13.17 -4.44 17.58
C ALA A 68 13.84 -3.37 18.44
N ALA A 69 14.02 -2.15 17.93
CA ALA A 69 14.54 -1.03 18.69
C ALA A 69 13.60 -0.64 19.85
N VAL A 70 12.29 -0.67 19.62
CA VAL A 70 11.30 -0.41 20.66
C VAL A 70 11.22 -1.54 21.68
N ASP A 71 11.19 -2.80 21.22
CA ASP A 71 11.16 -3.98 22.11
C ASP A 71 12.41 -4.09 23.00
N SER A 72 13.57 -3.68 22.48
CA SER A 72 14.83 -3.62 23.24
C SER A 72 15.01 -2.36 24.09
N GLY A 73 14.04 -1.44 24.09
CA GLY A 73 14.10 -0.17 24.84
C GLY A 73 15.13 0.84 24.30
N LYS A 74 15.64 0.63 23.08
CA LYS A 74 16.53 1.58 22.38
C LYS A 74 15.76 2.75 21.75
N SER A 75 14.45 2.63 21.61
CA SER A 75 13.55 3.65 21.06
C SER A 75 12.23 3.65 21.82
N ASP A 76 11.69 4.82 22.13
CA ASP A 76 10.35 4.97 22.73
C ASP A 76 9.27 5.20 21.67
N ASP A 77 9.64 5.25 20.38
CA ASP A 77 8.72 5.53 19.28
C ASP A 77 7.94 4.27 18.83
N LEU A 78 7.05 3.80 19.70
CA LEU A 78 6.16 2.68 19.40
C LEU A 78 5.19 2.99 18.25
N VAL A 79 4.73 4.25 18.16
CA VAL A 79 3.76 4.68 17.13
C VAL A 79 4.41 4.65 15.76
N GLY A 80 5.62 5.20 15.61
CA GLY A 80 6.37 5.16 14.37
C GLY A 80 6.80 3.75 13.96
N ALA A 81 7.10 2.88 14.93
CA ALA A 81 7.33 1.46 14.66
C ALA A 81 6.06 0.77 14.13
N MET A 82 4.93 0.93 14.80
CA MET A 82 3.65 0.34 14.36
C MET A 82 3.19 0.89 13.01
N LEU A 83 3.36 2.19 12.75
CA LEU A 83 3.01 2.78 11.46
C LEU A 83 3.89 2.23 10.34
N SER A 84 5.20 2.11 10.59
CA SER A 84 6.14 1.50 9.63
C SER A 84 5.75 0.05 9.30
N SER A 85 5.30 -0.71 10.30
CA SER A 85 4.82 -2.09 10.10
C SER A 85 3.54 -2.16 9.28
N GLN A 86 2.59 -1.26 9.53
CA GLN A 86 1.36 -1.16 8.75
C GLN A 86 1.65 -0.78 7.30
N GLN A 87 2.55 0.18 7.08
CA GLN A 87 2.98 0.58 5.75
C GLN A 87 3.65 -0.59 5.01
N ALA A 88 4.60 -1.27 5.63
CA ALA A 88 5.28 -2.43 5.02
C ALA A 88 4.30 -3.55 4.64
N ASN A 89 3.29 -3.84 5.49
CA ASN A 89 2.28 -4.85 5.19
C ASN A 89 1.33 -4.44 4.05
N LEU A 90 0.98 -3.15 3.99
CA LEU A 90 0.17 -2.59 2.91
C LEU A 90 0.93 -2.65 1.58
N SER A 91 2.17 -2.19 1.54
CA SER A 91 3.03 -2.22 0.34
C SER A 91 3.22 -3.66 -0.16
N PHE A 92 3.42 -4.62 0.75
CA PHE A 92 3.50 -6.03 0.40
C PHE A 92 2.20 -6.58 -0.21
N SER A 93 1.05 -6.23 0.38
CA SER A 93 -0.26 -6.64 -0.15
C SER A 93 -0.50 -6.08 -1.55
N MET A 94 -0.12 -4.82 -1.80
CA MET A 94 -0.18 -4.20 -3.12
C MET A 94 0.72 -4.92 -4.13
N LEU A 95 1.96 -5.26 -3.76
CA LEU A 95 2.86 -6.04 -4.63
C LEU A 95 2.25 -7.39 -5.01
N MET A 96 1.63 -8.09 -4.06
CA MET A 96 0.98 -9.37 -4.32
C MET A 96 -0.19 -9.21 -5.31
N GLN A 97 -0.95 -8.12 -5.22
CA GLN A 97 -2.00 -7.81 -6.21
C GLN A 97 -1.42 -7.60 -7.62
N VAL A 98 -0.33 -6.84 -7.73
CA VAL A 98 0.37 -6.62 -9.00
C VAL A 98 0.91 -7.95 -9.55
N ARG A 99 1.57 -8.76 -8.71
CA ARG A 99 2.06 -10.10 -9.07
C ARG A 99 0.95 -10.96 -9.65
N ASN A 100 -0.19 -11.04 -8.96
CA ASN A 100 -1.33 -11.85 -9.39
C ASN A 100 -1.91 -11.33 -10.72
N LYS A 101 -2.00 -10.01 -10.89
CA LYS A 101 -2.53 -9.41 -12.13
C LYS A 101 -1.61 -9.62 -13.33
N VAL A 102 -0.29 -9.60 -13.12
CA VAL A 102 0.70 -9.89 -14.15
C VAL A 102 0.63 -11.36 -14.57
N MET A 103 0.53 -12.29 -13.62
CA MET A 103 0.36 -13.70 -13.93
C MET A 103 -0.95 -13.95 -14.69
N GLY A 104 -2.05 -13.30 -14.28
CA GLY A 104 -3.32 -13.37 -14.99
C GLY A 104 -3.23 -12.85 -16.44
N ALA A 105 -2.57 -11.71 -16.66
CA ALA A 105 -2.37 -11.15 -17.99
C ALA A 105 -1.49 -12.04 -18.89
N VAL A 106 -0.49 -12.72 -18.32
CA VAL A 106 0.31 -13.71 -19.04
C VAL A 106 -0.53 -14.93 -19.42
N ASP A 107 -1.35 -15.44 -18.50
CA ASP A 107 -2.26 -16.56 -18.76
C ASP A 107 -3.33 -16.21 -19.82
N GLU A 108 -3.83 -14.98 -19.81
CA GLU A 108 -4.75 -14.46 -20.84
C GLU A 108 -4.07 -14.39 -22.22
N LEU A 109 -2.82 -13.93 -22.28
CA LEU A 109 -2.04 -13.89 -23.51
C LEU A 109 -1.85 -15.30 -24.10
N LEU A 110 -1.59 -16.29 -23.25
CA LEU A 110 -1.44 -17.69 -23.66
C LEU A 110 -2.76 -18.34 -24.11
N LYS A 111 -3.90 -17.86 -23.60
CA LYS A 111 -5.23 -18.36 -23.94
C LYS A 111 -5.83 -17.72 -25.19
N LEU A 112 -5.21 -16.68 -25.74
CA LEU A 112 -5.60 -16.14 -27.04
C LEU A 112 -5.34 -17.19 -28.11
N PRO A 113 -6.39 -17.75 -28.76
CA PRO A 113 -6.17 -18.56 -29.95
C PRO A 113 -5.55 -17.68 -31.04
N VAL A 114 -4.57 -18.22 -31.75
CA VAL A 114 -4.05 -17.63 -33.00
C VAL A 114 -5.11 -17.64 -34.09
#